data_AF-C5D6X6-F1
#
_entry.id   AF-C5D6X6-F1
#
_cell.length_a   1.000
_cell.length_b   1.000
_cell.length_c   1.000
_cell.angle_alpha   90.00
_cell.angle_beta   90.00
_cell.angle_gamma   90.00
#
_symmetry.space_group_name_H-M   'P 1'
#
loop_
_entity.id
_entity.type
_entity.pdbx_description
1 polymer ?
#
loop_
_entity_poly.entity_id
_entity_poly.type
_entity_poly.pdbx_seq_one_letter_code
_entity_poly.pdbx_strand_id
1 'polypeptide(L)' 'MKNYFFCYDKRLRDFLRYEKNIDYICEGRHLKTGMIFTLFERTKKLNQALEEYKNR' A
#
# COMPACT_ATOMS: atom_id res chain seq x y z
N MET A 1 9.51 16.09 -1.94
CA MET A 1 10.24 14.88 -1.51
C MET A 1 9.46 14.16 -0.41
N LYS A 2 8.76 13.06 -0.76
CA LYS A 2 8.34 11.89 0.06
C LYS A 2 7.16 11.21 -0.66
N ASN A 3 7.47 10.51 -1.76
CA ASN A 3 6.47 9.85 -2.62
C ASN A 3 6.24 8.40 -2.21
N TYR A 4 6.14 8.12 -0.91
CA TYR A 4 5.94 6.75 -0.42
C TYR A 4 4.65 6.66 0.40
N PHE A 5 3.88 5.62 0.13
CA PHE A 5 2.64 5.30 0.82
C PHE A 5 2.87 4.09 1.72
N PHE A 6 2.62 4.25 3.02
CA PHE A 6 2.72 3.17 3.99
C PHE A 6 1.35 2.53 4.17
N CYS A 7 1.25 1.27 3.80
CA CYS A 7 0.03 0.47 3.91
C CYS A 7 0.19 -0.56 5.03
N TYR A 8 -0.69 -0.48 6.03
CA TYR A 8 -0.75 -1.43 7.16
C TYR A 8 -1.90 -2.44 6.99
N ASP A 9 -2.82 -2.18 6.06
CA ASP A 9 -4.01 -2.98 5.81
C ASP A 9 -3.71 -4.15 4.87
N LYS A 10 -3.91 -5.39 5.37
CA LYS A 10 -3.78 -6.58 4.53
C LYS A 10 -4.74 -6.57 3.34
N ARG A 11 -5.99 -6.13 3.54
CA ARG A 11 -6.99 -6.06 2.46
C ARG A 11 -6.59 -5.07 1.36
N LEU A 12 -6.08 -3.90 1.77
CA LEU A 12 -5.62 -2.89 0.83
C LEU A 12 -4.37 -3.35 0.08
N ARG A 13 -3.42 -4.00 0.77
CA ARG A 13 -2.25 -4.63 0.14
C ARG A 13 -2.67 -5.67 -0.91
N ASP A 14 -3.63 -6.53 -0.56
CA ASP A 14 -4.12 -7.59 -1.45
C ASP A 14 -4.78 -6.98 -2.70
N PHE A 15 -5.64 -5.98 -2.52
CA PHE A 15 -6.24 -5.21 -3.61
C PHE A 15 -5.19 -4.55 -4.52
N LEU A 16 -4.20 -3.88 -3.92
CA LEU A 16 -3.14 -3.21 -4.67
C LEU A 16 -2.32 -4.20 -5.49
N ARG A 17 -2.01 -5.39 -4.94
CA ARG A 17 -1.14 -6.38 -5.59
C ARG A 17 -1.89 -7.29 -6.57
N TYR A 18 -3.00 -7.87 -6.16
CA TYR A 18 -3.75 -8.84 -6.97
C TYR A 18 -4.71 -8.17 -7.95
N GLU A 19 -5.37 -7.09 -7.55
CA GLU A 19 -6.36 -6.43 -8.42
C GLU A 19 -5.71 -5.37 -9.32
N LYS A 20 -4.85 -4.52 -8.73
CA LYS A 20 -4.24 -3.38 -9.46
C LYS A 20 -2.84 -3.64 -9.99
N ASN A 21 -2.26 -4.81 -9.67
CA ASN A 21 -0.91 -5.21 -10.10
C ASN A 21 0.17 -4.18 -9.72
N ILE A 22 0.02 -3.56 -8.54
CA ILE A 22 0.98 -2.60 -8.00
C ILE A 22 1.87 -3.35 -7.00
N ASP A 23 3.13 -3.51 -7.37
CA ASP A 23 4.14 -4.09 -6.48
C ASP A 23 4.54 -3.08 -5.38
N TYR A 24 4.80 -3.61 -4.19
CA TYR A 24 5.34 -2.83 -3.09
C TYR A 24 6.86 -2.74 -3.24
N ILE A 25 7.42 -1.57 -2.92
CA ILE A 25 8.86 -1.35 -2.90
C ILE A 25 9.49 -2.18 -1.77
N CYS A 26 8.85 -2.19 -0.60
CA CYS A 26 9.41 -2.83 0.58
C CYS A 26 8.31 -3.31 1.53
N GLU A 27 8.55 -4.41 2.20
CA GLU A 27 7.75 -4.90 3.32
C GLU A 27 8.62 -4.83 4.58
N GLY A 28 8.09 -4.20 5.62
CA GLY A 28 8.78 -4.06 6.90
C GLY A 28 7.90 -4.51 8.04
N ARG A 29 8.52 -4.95 9.13
CA ARG A 29 7.84 -5.20 10.40
C ARG A 29 8.20 -4.11 11.39
N HIS A 30 7.19 -3.45 11.93
CA HIS A 30 7.39 -2.46 12.97
C HIS A 30 7.80 -3.16 14.26
N LEU A 31 9.06 -2.97 14.71
CA LEU A 31 9.64 -3.71 15.84
C LEU A 31 8.89 -3.47 17.16
N LYS A 32 8.31 -2.28 17.35
CA LYS A 32 7.63 -1.90 18.59
C LYS A 32 6.22 -2.47 18.73
N THR A 33 5.49 -2.60 17.62
CA THR A 33 4.08 -3.06 17.62
C THR A 33 3.92 -4.44 17.00
N GLY A 34 4.96 -4.98 16.37
CA GLY A 34 4.93 -6.23 15.62
C GLY A 34 4.15 -6.18 14.31
N MET A 35 3.58 -5.02 13.94
CA MET A 35 2.73 -4.86 12.76
C MET A 35 3.55 -4.87 11.48
N ILE A 36 3.06 -5.58 10.46
CA ILE A 36 3.66 -5.59 9.13
C ILE A 36 3.12 -4.39 8.35
N PHE A 37 4.01 -3.64 7.71
CA PHE A 37 3.66 -2.57 6.80
C PHE A 37 4.31 -2.83 5.46
N THR A 38 3.63 -2.39 4.41
CA THR A 38 4.13 -2.43 3.04
C THR A 38 4.26 -1.01 2.52
N LEU A 39 5.37 -0.74 1.86
CA LEU A 39 5.74 0.54 1.32
C LEU A 39 5.48 0.50 -0.19
N PHE A 40 4.66 1.43 -0.66
CA PHE A 40 4.36 1.57 -2.09
C PHE A 40 4.87 2.92 -2.60
N GLU A 41 5.21 2.96 -3.89
CA GLU A 41 5.48 4.24 -4.55
C GLU A 41 4.17 5.00 -4.79
N ARG A 42 4.12 6.28 -4.44
CA ARG A 42 3.00 7.16 -4.80
C ARG A 42 3.09 7.49 -6.28
N THR A 43 2.48 6.62 -7.08
CA THR A 43 2.21 6.84 -8.49
C THR A 43 0.76 7.29 -8.68
N LYS A 44 0.44 7.90 -9.84
CA LYS A 44 -0.95 8.26 -10.19
C LYS A 44 -1.88 7.05 -10.12
N LYS A 45 -1.40 5.87 -10.55
CA LYS A 45 -2.13 4.59 -10.47
C LYS A 45 -2.47 4.21 -9.03
N LEU A 46 -1.52 4.38 -8.10
CA LEU A 46 -1.75 4.10 -6.68
C LEU A 46 -2.85 5.01 -6.12
N ASN A 47 -2.76 6.32 -6.35
CA ASN A 47 -3.78 7.26 -5.83
C ASN A 47 -5.17 6.93 -6.39
N GLN A 48 -5.28 6.61 -7.68
CA GLN A 48 -6.54 6.22 -8.29
C GLN A 48 -7.10 4.93 -7.67
N ALA A 49 -6.25 3.92 -7.47
CA ALA A 49 -6.63 2.68 -6.79
C ALA A 49 -7.08 2.91 -5.33
N LEU A 50 -6.42 3.82 -4.61
CA LEU A 50 -6.79 4.19 -3.24
C LEU A 50 -8.16 4.91 -3.20
N GLU A 51 -8.43 5.79 -4.17
CA GLU A 51 -9.74 6.44 -4.29
C GLU A 51 -10.86 5.47 -4.65
N GLU A 52 -10.59 4.52 -5.56
CA GLU A 52 -11.53 3.44 -5.89
C GLU A 52 -11.84 2.59 -4.65
N TYR A 53 -10.81 2.22 -3.88
CA TYR A 53 -11.00 1.43 -2.66
C TYR A 53 -11.76 2.20 -1.57
N LYS A 54 -11.55 3.51 -1.46
CA LYS A 54 -12.21 4.34 -0.44
C LYS A 54 -13.69 4.61 -0.74
N ASN A 55 -14.07 4.62 -2.02
CA ASN A 55 -15.45 4.82 -2.46
C ASN A 55 -16.27 3.52 -2.54
N ARG A 56 -15.68 2.38 -2.15
CA ARG A 56 -16.31 1.06 -2.15
C ARG A 56 -16.78 0.69 -0.75
#